data_AF-A0A1B6IRP6-F1
#
_entry.id   AF-A0A1B6IRP6-F1
#
_cell.length_a   1.000
_cell.length_b   1.000
_cell.length_c   1.000
_cell.angle_alpha   90.00
_cell.angle_beta   90.00
_cell.angle_gamma   90.00
#
_symmetry.space_group_name_H-M   'P 1'
#
loop_
_entity.id
_entity.type
_entity.pdbx_description
1 polymer ?
#
loop_
_entity_poly.entity_id
_entity_poly.type
_entity_poly.pdbx_seq_one_letter_code
_entity_poly.pdbx_strand_id
1 'polypeptide(L)'
;SKCISIEDEMDCLPLNLGMIAAYYYINYTTIELFSLSLNNKTKIRGLLEIISSAAEYEAVPVRHREDQLLRSLATRLPNKLAGSPRYNDPHVKVNLLLQAHLSRLQLGAELQGDTEMIL
;
A
#
# COMPACT_ATOMS: atom_id res chain seq x y z
N SER A 1 -13.74 -11.68 1.08
CA SER A 1 -13.17 -11.30 2.39
C SER A 1 -13.86 -12.03 3.54
N LYS A 2 -13.11 -12.48 4.57
CA LYS A 2 -13.68 -13.07 5.81
C LYS A 2 -14.09 -11.98 6.81
N CYS A 3 -14.86 -10.99 6.36
CA CYS A 3 -15.25 -9.83 7.19
C CYS A 3 -16.54 -10.07 7.98
N ILE A 4 -17.41 -10.95 7.51
CA ILE A 4 -18.65 -11.36 8.17
C ILE A 4 -18.79 -12.88 8.14
N SER A 5 -19.53 -13.44 9.10
CA SER A 5 -20.09 -14.79 9.02
C SER A 5 -21.59 -14.70 8.73
N ILE A 6 -22.09 -15.70 8.00
CA ILE A 6 -23.51 -15.85 7.71
C ILE A 6 -23.97 -17.12 8.43
N GLU A 7 -24.94 -16.97 9.33
CA GLU A 7 -25.56 -18.06 10.10
C GLU A 7 -26.99 -18.29 9.58
N ASP A 8 -27.38 -19.56 9.47
CA ASP A 8 -28.70 -19.98 8.96
C ASP A 8 -29.12 -19.34 7.62
N GLU A 9 -28.14 -19.00 6.78
CA GLU A 9 -28.33 -18.29 5.50
C GLU A 9 -29.05 -16.92 5.60
N MET A 10 -29.19 -16.36 6.81
CA MET A 10 -29.97 -15.15 7.07
C MET A 10 -29.24 -14.15 7.97
N ASP A 11 -28.66 -14.60 9.08
CA ASP A 11 -28.08 -13.70 10.09
C ASP A 11 -26.62 -13.40 9.78
N CYS A 12 -26.25 -12.12 9.82
CA CYS A 12 -24.89 -11.66 9.56
C CYS A 12 -24.23 -11.16 10.85
N LEU A 13 -23.06 -11.72 11.19
CA LEU A 13 -22.27 -11.29 12.34
C LEU A 13 -20.90 -10.77 11.89
N PRO A 14 -20.37 -9.69 12.52
CA PRO A 14 -19.05 -9.17 12.18
C PRO A 14 -17.95 -10.13 12.65
N LEU A 15 -16.98 -10.39 11.79
CA LEU A 15 -15.75 -11.10 12.14
C LEU A 15 -14.62 -10.12 12.43
N ASN A 16 -13.53 -10.63 13.01
CA ASN A 16 -12.37 -9.81 13.41
C ASN A 16 -11.86 -8.90 12.27
N LEU A 17 -11.77 -9.40 11.03
CA LEU A 17 -11.35 -8.59 9.88
C LEU A 17 -12.35 -7.46 9.56
N GLY A 18 -13.66 -7.73 9.64
CA GLY A 18 -14.69 -6.72 9.41
C GLY A 18 -14.71 -5.67 10.52
N MET A 19 -14.47 -6.08 11.77
CA MET A 19 -14.33 -5.17 12.90
C MET A 19 -13.12 -4.25 12.74
N ILE A 20 -11.95 -4.78 12.36
CA ILE A 20 -10.74 -3.98 12.09
C ILE A 20 -10.99 -3.00 10.93
N ALA A 21 -11.57 -3.48 9.82
CA ALA A 21 -11.89 -2.65 8.66
C ALA A 21 -12.79 -1.47 9.04
N ALA A 22 -13.90 -1.75 9.72
CA ALA A 22 -14.87 -0.75 10.15
C ALA A 22 -14.28 0.23 11.17
N TYR A 23 -13.47 -0.26 12.11
CA TYR A 23 -12.88 0.57 13.16
C TYR A 23 -11.87 1.59 12.61
N TYR A 24 -11.01 1.17 11.68
CA TYR A 24 -9.98 2.04 11.09
C TYR A 24 -10.41 2.73 9.80
N TYR A 25 -11.66 2.53 9.37
CA TYR A 25 -12.18 3.06 8.10
C TYR A 25 -11.34 2.63 6.89
N ILE A 26 -10.95 1.36 6.88
CA ILE A 26 -10.14 0.73 5.83
C ILE A 26 -11.06 -0.09 4.92
N ASN A 27 -10.82 -0.03 3.62
CA ASN A 27 -11.55 -0.82 2.64
C ASN A 27 -11.42 -2.32 2.93
N TYR A 28 -12.53 -3.06 2.84
CA TYR A 28 -12.53 -4.50 3.09
C TYR A 28 -11.59 -5.26 2.13
N THR A 29 -11.37 -4.75 0.91
CA THR A 29 -10.44 -5.34 -0.07
C THR A 29 -8.99 -5.22 0.41
N THR A 30 -8.61 -4.08 1.00
CA THR A 30 -7.30 -3.87 1.62
C THR A 30 -7.08 -4.83 2.79
N ILE A 31 -8.07 -4.98 3.67
CA ILE A 31 -7.98 -5.93 4.80
C ILE A 31 -7.91 -7.39 4.32
N GLU A 32 -8.65 -7.74 3.27
CA GLU A 32 -8.54 -9.06 2.64
C GLU A 32 -7.13 -9.29 2.07
N LEU A 33 -6.58 -8.32 1.35
CA LEU A 33 -5.21 -8.37 0.83
C LEU A 33 -4.19 -8.56 1.97
N PHE A 34 -4.34 -7.80 3.06
CA PHE A 34 -3.45 -7.90 4.21
C PHE A 34 -3.54 -9.29 4.85
N SER A 35 -4.75 -9.81 5.03
CA SER A 35 -4.96 -11.14 5.60
C SER A 35 -4.38 -12.27 4.75
N LEU A 36 -4.32 -12.11 3.42
CA LEU A 36 -3.75 -13.11 2.50
C LEU A 36 -2.22 -12.98 2.37
N SER A 37 -1.68 -11.77 2.55
CA SER A 37 -0.27 -11.48 2.28
C SER A 37 0.61 -11.53 3.53
N LEU A 38 0.05 -11.20 4.70
CA LEU A 38 0.79 -11.22 5.97
C LEU A 38 0.98 -12.64 6.49
N ASN A 39 2.20 -12.93 6.95
CA ASN A 39 2.52 -14.16 7.67
C ASN A 39 3.53 -13.87 8.79
N ASN A 40 3.79 -14.86 9.63
CA ASN A 40 4.69 -14.73 10.79
C ASN A 40 6.17 -14.48 10.43
N LYS A 41 6.55 -14.59 9.15
CA LYS A 41 7.91 -14.32 8.65
C LYS A 41 8.00 -13.00 7.88
N THR A 42 6.90 -12.26 7.71
CA THR A 42 6.91 -10.99 6.99
C THR A 42 7.80 -9.98 7.71
N LYS A 43 8.76 -9.41 6.98
CA LYS A 43 9.70 -8.38 7.47
C LYS A 43 9.32 -7.01 6.91
N ILE A 44 10.03 -5.95 7.35
CA ILE A 44 9.81 -4.55 6.92
C ILE A 44 9.64 -4.40 5.41
N ARG A 45 10.50 -5.05 4.60
CA ARG A 45 10.35 -5.02 3.13
C ARG A 45 8.96 -5.49 2.68
N GLY A 46 8.51 -6.64 3.19
CA GLY A 46 7.20 -7.20 2.87
C GLY A 46 6.07 -6.34 3.44
N LEU A 47 6.24 -5.75 4.62
CA LEU A 47 5.25 -4.82 5.18
C LEU A 47 5.06 -3.58 4.29
N LEU A 48 6.17 -3.02 3.76
CA LEU A 48 6.10 -1.91 2.81
C LEU A 48 5.39 -2.31 1.52
N GLU A 49 5.71 -3.48 0.95
CA GLU A 49 5.03 -4.03 -0.24
C GLU A 49 3.53 -4.22 -0.01
N ILE A 50 3.14 -4.78 1.15
CA ILE A 50 1.74 -5.04 1.50
C ILE A 50 0.98 -3.73 1.71
N ILE A 51 1.50 -2.81 2.54
CA ILE A 51 0.84 -1.53 2.81
C ILE A 51 0.71 -0.71 1.53
N SER A 52 1.74 -0.63 0.69
CA SER A 52 1.66 0.14 -0.56
C SER A 52 0.63 -0.39 -1.55
N SER A 53 0.23 -1.66 -1.41
CA SER A 53 -0.75 -2.32 -2.27
C SER A 53 -2.20 -2.12 -1.79
N ALA A 54 -2.42 -1.32 -0.75
CA ALA A 54 -3.75 -0.99 -0.24
C ALA A 54 -4.59 -0.24 -1.29
N ALA A 55 -5.89 -0.54 -1.35
CA ALA A 55 -6.84 0.05 -2.31
C ALA A 55 -6.99 1.57 -2.13
N GLU A 56 -6.77 2.08 -0.93
CA GLU A 56 -6.77 3.51 -0.59
C GLU A 56 -5.75 4.29 -1.44
N TYR A 57 -4.67 3.64 -1.86
CA TYR A 57 -3.60 4.25 -2.64
C TYR A 57 -3.83 4.19 -4.16
N GLU A 58 -4.89 3.56 -4.64
CA GLU A 58 -5.22 3.52 -6.08
C GLU A 58 -5.49 4.93 -6.64
N ALA A 59 -5.95 5.86 -5.80
CA ALA A 59 -6.23 7.25 -6.16
C ALA A 59 -4.97 8.12 -6.28
N VAL A 60 -3.78 7.63 -5.89
CA VAL A 60 -2.54 8.41 -5.97
C VAL A 60 -2.21 8.72 -7.43
N PRO A 61 -2.01 10.00 -7.80
CA PRO A 61 -1.84 10.38 -9.19
C PRO A 61 -0.54 9.81 -9.77
N VAL A 62 -0.61 9.25 -10.98
CA VAL A 62 0.56 8.82 -11.76
C VAL A 62 0.69 9.75 -12.96
N ARG A 63 1.79 10.49 -13.05
CA ARG A 63 2.01 11.47 -14.13
C ARG A 63 2.96 10.91 -15.19
N HIS A 64 2.69 11.17 -16.48
CA HIS A 64 3.40 10.62 -17.64
C HIS A 64 4.92 10.83 -17.72
N ARG A 65 5.51 11.68 -16.86
CA ARG A 65 6.95 11.98 -16.85
C ARG A 65 7.65 11.60 -15.55
N GLU A 66 6.96 10.88 -14.66
CA GLU A 66 7.52 10.45 -13.38
C GLU A 66 8.30 9.14 -13.48
N ASP A 67 8.09 8.32 -14.52
CA ASP A 67 8.68 6.97 -14.61
C ASP A 67 10.20 6.95 -14.45
N GLN A 68 10.91 7.84 -15.15
CA GLN A 68 12.38 7.91 -15.07
C GLN A 68 12.85 8.42 -13.70
N LEU A 69 12.09 9.33 -13.11
CA LEU A 69 12.40 9.90 -11.80
C LEU A 69 12.19 8.85 -10.70
N LEU A 70 11.09 8.10 -10.74
CA LEU A 70 10.81 7.00 -9.81
C LEU A 70 11.83 5.85 -9.98
N ARG A 71 12.25 5.55 -11.22
CA ARG A 71 13.36 4.62 -11.49
C ARG A 71 14.65 5.07 -10.82
N SER A 72 15.02 6.34 -10.99
CA SER A 72 16.21 6.92 -10.36
C SER A 72 16.11 6.87 -8.83
N LEU A 73 14.94 7.21 -8.27
CA LEU A 73 14.68 7.12 -6.83
C LEU A 73 14.85 5.70 -6.30
N ALA A 74 14.30 4.69 -6.99
CA ALA A 74 14.43 3.28 -6.61
C ALA A 74 15.89 2.79 -6.52
N THR A 75 16.82 3.38 -7.28
CA THR A 75 18.24 3.03 -7.17
C THR A 75 18.86 3.46 -5.82
N ARG A 76 18.37 4.55 -5.24
CA ARG A 76 18.86 5.17 -3.99
C ARG A 76 18.23 4.58 -2.73
N LEU A 77 17.11 3.86 -2.86
CA LEU A 77 16.36 3.31 -1.74
C LEU A 77 16.90 1.94 -1.27
N PRO A 78 16.77 1.64 0.04
CA PRO A 78 17.35 0.44 0.64
C PRO A 78 16.62 -0.84 0.24
N ASN A 79 15.29 -0.83 0.12
CA ASN A 79 14.53 -2.02 -0.24
C ASN A 79 14.20 -2.01 -1.74
N LYS A 80 14.87 -2.89 -2.48
CA LYS A 80 14.58 -3.08 -3.91
C LYS A 80 13.19 -3.70 -4.08
N LEU A 81 12.43 -3.18 -5.03
CA LEU A 81 11.14 -3.74 -5.41
C LEU A 81 11.32 -5.15 -5.98
N ALA A 82 10.33 -6.02 -5.79
CA ALA A 82 10.34 -7.36 -6.35
C ALA A 82 10.05 -7.34 -7.86
N GLY A 83 10.67 -8.27 -8.60
CA GLY A 83 10.41 -8.48 -10.03
C GLY A 83 10.74 -7.26 -10.90
N SER A 84 9.89 -7.02 -11.91
CA SER A 84 10.00 -5.88 -12.83
C SER A 84 8.94 -4.83 -12.48
N PRO A 85 9.28 -3.80 -11.68
CA PRO A 85 8.31 -2.82 -11.23
C PRO A 85 7.81 -1.95 -12.40
N ARG A 86 6.50 -1.75 -12.43
CA ARG A 86 5.83 -0.83 -13.36
C ARG A 86 5.75 0.54 -12.70
N TYR A 87 6.53 1.50 -13.18
CA TYR A 87 6.63 2.83 -12.55
C TYR A 87 5.43 3.75 -12.84
N ASN A 88 4.51 3.29 -13.68
CA ASN A 88 3.21 3.89 -13.90
C ASN A 88 2.10 3.26 -13.01
N ASP A 89 2.48 2.42 -12.04
CA ASP A 89 1.57 1.79 -11.08
C ASP A 89 1.54 2.63 -9.78
N PRO A 90 0.37 3.09 -9.30
CA PRO A 90 0.28 3.92 -8.11
C PRO A 90 0.84 3.22 -6.87
N HIS A 91 0.67 1.91 -6.74
CA HIS A 91 1.19 1.14 -5.59
C HIS A 91 2.72 1.10 -5.58
N VAL A 92 3.35 1.00 -6.76
CA VAL A 92 4.81 1.11 -6.89
C VAL A 92 5.29 2.49 -6.48
N LYS A 93 4.59 3.54 -6.93
CA LYS A 93 4.90 4.92 -6.55
C LYS A 93 4.81 5.10 -5.02
N VAL A 94 3.71 4.67 -4.40
CA VAL A 94 3.53 4.74 -2.93
C VAL A 94 4.64 4.02 -2.18
N ASN A 95 5.03 2.83 -2.62
CA ASN A 95 6.12 2.08 -1.99
C ASN A 95 7.42 2.90 -1.97
N LEU A 96 7.78 3.49 -3.11
CA LEU A 96 8.99 4.31 -3.25
C LEU A 96 8.92 5.57 -2.39
N LEU A 97 7.76 6.24 -2.34
CA LEU A 97 7.56 7.46 -1.56
C LEU A 97 7.61 7.18 -0.05
N LEU A 98 6.98 6.09 0.42
CA LEU A 98 7.09 5.65 1.82
C LEU A 98 8.54 5.38 2.21
N GLN A 99 9.29 4.67 1.36
CA GLN A 99 10.71 4.42 1.61
C GLN A 99 11.54 5.70 1.60
N ALA A 100 11.26 6.63 0.69
CA ALA A 100 11.94 7.92 0.60
C ALA A 100 11.68 8.77 1.85
N HIS A 101 10.44 8.81 2.32
CA HIS A 101 10.04 9.49 3.55
C HIS A 101 10.77 8.91 4.77
N LEU A 102 10.76 7.58 4.95
CA LEU A 102 11.47 6.91 6.03
C LEU A 102 12.99 7.13 5.97
N SER A 103 13.53 7.31 4.76
CA SER A 103 14.94 7.62 4.52
C SER A 103 15.27 9.12 4.58
N ARG A 104 14.27 9.98 4.85
CA ARG A 104 14.37 11.45 4.89
C ARG A 104 14.98 12.05 3.60
N LEU A 105 14.72 11.43 2.46
CA LEU A 105 15.19 11.95 1.17
C LEU A 105 14.37 13.17 0.77
N GLN A 106 15.06 14.22 0.31
CA GLN A 106 14.41 15.38 -0.27
C GLN A 106 13.88 15.04 -1.68
N LEU A 107 12.59 15.29 -1.90
CA LEU A 107 11.90 15.08 -3.16
C LEU A 107 11.50 16.42 -3.79
N GLY A 108 11.20 16.43 -5.09
CA GLY A 108 10.61 17.60 -5.74
C GLY A 108 9.21 17.90 -5.17
N ALA A 109 8.76 19.15 -5.28
CA ALA A 109 7.52 19.63 -4.68
C ALA A 109 6.28 18.77 -5.04
N GLU A 110 6.19 18.29 -6.28
CA GLU A 110 5.08 17.44 -6.72
C GLU A 110 5.03 16.10 -5.98
N LEU A 111 6.16 15.38 -5.92
CA LEU A 111 6.25 14.11 -5.19
C LEU A 111 6.14 14.29 -3.67
N GLN A 112 6.58 15.44 -3.16
CA GLN A 112 6.40 15.77 -1.76
C GLN A 112 4.91 15.96 -1.43
N GLY A 113 4.16 16.66 -2.29
CA GLY A 113 2.70 16.77 -2.17
C GLY A 113 2.00 15.42 -2.26
N ASP A 114 2.44 14.53 -3.15
CA ASP A 114 1.91 13.17 -3.21
C ASP A 114 2.25 12.36 -1.94
N THR A 115 3.43 12.59 -1.34
CA THR A 115 3.83 11.94 -0.07
C THR A 115 2.95 12.41 1.09
N GLU A 116 2.58 13.68 1.12
CA GLU A 116 1.66 14.23 2.14
C GLU A 116 0.24 13.68 2.04
N MET A 117 -0.20 13.28 0.84
CA MET A 117 -1.48 12.58 0.66
C MET A 117 -1.44 11.13 1.16
N ILE A 118 -0.27 10.50 1.14
CA ILE A 118 -0.07 9.10 1.55
C ILE A 118 0.01 8.95 3.08
N LEU A 119 0.53 9.96 3.78
CA LEU A 119 0.78 9.94 5.23
C LEU A 119 -0.43 10.41 6.05
#